data_AF-E9P9W1-F1
#
_entry.id   AF-E9P9W1-F1
#
_cell.length_a   1.000
_cell.length_b   1.000
_cell.length_c   1.000
_cell.angle_alpha   90.00
_cell.angle_beta   90.00
_cell.angle_gamma   90.00
#
_symmetry.space_group_name_H-M   'P 1'
#
loop_
_entity.id
_entity.type
_entity.pdbx_description
1 polymer ?
#
loop_
_entity_poly.entity_id
_entity_poly.type
_entity_poly.pdbx_seq_one_letter_code
_entity_poly.pdbx_strand_id
1 'polypeptide(L)' 'MFKSVVYSILAASLANAGTIPLGKLADVDKTGTQKDIFPFLGGAGPYYSFPSDYGISRDLPEGCEMKQLQMVGRH' A
#
# COMPACT_ATOMS: atom_id res chain seq x y z
N MET A 1 -28.68 -3.28 -44.65
CA MET A 1 -27.31 -2.89 -44.21
C MET A 1 -27.29 -2.30 -42.79
N PHE A 2 -28.18 -1.38 -42.41
CA PHE A 2 -28.22 -0.79 -41.06
C PHE A 2 -28.32 -1.77 -39.88
N LYS A 3 -29.13 -2.82 -39.99
CA LYS A 3 -29.30 -3.81 -38.91
C LYS A 3 -27.99 -4.53 -38.55
N SER A 4 -27.19 -4.88 -39.55
CA SER A 4 -25.92 -5.58 -39.33
C SER A 4 -24.90 -4.73 -38.57
N VAL A 5 -24.90 -3.42 -38.80
CA VAL A 5 -24.02 -2.46 -38.11
C VAL A 5 -24.43 -2.31 -36.64
N VAL A 6 -25.75 -2.27 -36.37
CA VAL A 6 -26.27 -2.20 -34.99
C VAL A 6 -25.92 -3.46 -34.20
N TYR A 7 -26.05 -4.65 -34.81
CA TYR A 7 -25.68 -5.91 -34.17
C TYR A 7 -24.17 -6.01 -33.91
N SER A 8 -23.31 -5.52 -34.82
CA SER A 8 -21.87 -5.52 -34.60
C SER A 8 -21.42 -4.59 -33.48
N ILE A 9 -22.08 -3.44 -33.29
CA ILE A 9 -21.76 -2.50 -32.20
C ILE A 9 -22.19 -3.10 -30.85
N LEU A 10 -23.37 -3.75 -30.80
CA LEU A 10 -23.86 -4.40 -29.59
C LEU A 10 -23.02 -5.63 -29.20
N ALA A 11 -22.53 -6.40 -30.17
CA ALA A 11 -21.60 -7.50 -29.92
C ALA A 11 -20.24 -7.00 -29.41
N ALA A 12 -19.73 -5.89 -29.95
CA ALA A 12 -18.46 -5.31 -29.51
C ALA A 12 -18.54 -4.71 -28.09
N SER A 13 -19.67 -4.11 -27.70
CA SER A 13 -19.84 -3.58 -26.34
C SER A 13 -19.99 -4.68 -25.28
N LEU A 14 -20.60 -5.81 -25.62
CA LEU A 14 -20.71 -6.98 -24.75
C LEU A 14 -19.37 -7.73 -24.59
N ALA A 15 -18.56 -7.80 -25.65
CA ALA A 15 -17.24 -8.45 -25.60
C ALA A 15 -16.27 -7.75 -24.63
N ASN A 16 -16.31 -6.41 -24.54
CA ASN A 16 -15.48 -5.64 -23.60
C ASN A 16 -16.00 -5.66 -22.15
N ALA A 17 -17.26 -6.01 -21.92
CA ALA A 17 -17.84 -6.12 -20.57
C ALA A 17 -17.71 -7.54 -19.98
N GLY A 18 -17.59 -8.57 -20.82
CA GLY A 18 -17.48 -9.97 -20.41
C GLY A 18 -16.09 -10.39 -19.89
N THR A 19 -15.06 -9.55 -20.07
CA THR A 19 -13.69 -9.85 -19.63
C THR A 19 -13.37 -9.35 -18.23
N ILE A 20 -14.32 -8.67 -17.55
CA ILE A 20 -14.14 -8.28 -16.15
C ILE A 20 -14.53 -9.50 -15.30
N PRO A 21 -13.58 -10.19 -14.66
CA PRO A 21 -13.89 -11.36 -13.85
C PRO A 21 -14.77 -10.93 -12.66
N LEU A 22 -16.06 -11.24 -12.74
CA LEU A 22 -17.08 -10.94 -11.73
C LEU A 22 -16.78 -11.56 -10.35
N GLY A 23 -15.83 -12.49 -10.26
CA GLY A 23 -15.43 -13.18 -9.02
C GLY A 23 -14.14 -12.65 -8.35
N LYS A 24 -13.40 -11.73 -8.98
CA LYS A 24 -12.21 -11.11 -8.38
C LYS A 24 -12.35 -9.59 -8.39
N LEU A 25 -13.02 -9.08 -7.35
CA LEU A 25 -13.27 -7.64 -7.15
C LEU A 25 -11.99 -6.80 -7.06
N ALA A 26 -10.86 -7.42 -6.78
CA ALA A 26 -9.50 -6.94 -7.03
C ALA A 26 -8.55 -8.11 -6.74
N ASP A 27 -7.36 -8.11 -7.31
CA ASP A 27 -6.28 -9.01 -6.87
C ASP A 27 -5.66 -8.43 -5.59
N VAL A 28 -6.49 -8.30 -4.53
CA VAL A 28 -6.09 -7.73 -3.24
C VAL A 28 -4.90 -8.49 -2.66
N ASP A 29 -4.86 -9.80 -2.91
CA ASP A 29 -3.76 -10.69 -2.53
C ASP A 29 -2.43 -10.36 -3.24
N LYS A 30 -2.48 -9.73 -4.44
CA LYS A 30 -1.30 -9.19 -5.14
C LYS A 30 -0.97 -7.76 -4.74
N THR A 31 -1.89 -7.07 -4.07
CA THR A 31 -1.63 -5.77 -3.47
C THR A 31 -0.83 -6.01 -2.19
N GLY A 32 0.47 -6.25 -2.35
CA GLY A 32 1.39 -6.35 -1.22
C GLY A 32 1.28 -5.12 -0.32
N THR A 33 1.80 -5.21 0.90
CA THR A 33 1.85 -4.06 1.78
C THR A 33 2.76 -3.00 1.15
N GLN A 34 2.21 -1.85 0.73
CA GLN A 34 2.96 -0.74 0.11
C GLN A 34 3.86 -0.02 1.13
N LYS A 35 4.61 -0.76 1.96
CA LYS A 35 5.42 -0.22 3.06
C LYS A 35 6.57 0.64 2.54
N ASP A 36 7.05 0.32 1.34
CA ASP A 36 8.13 1.04 0.68
C ASP A 36 7.77 2.50 0.38
N ILE A 37 6.47 2.85 0.35
CA ILE A 37 6.03 4.23 0.15
C ILE A 37 6.05 5.04 1.45
N PHE A 38 6.05 4.39 2.63
CA PHE A 38 5.90 5.07 3.92
C PHE A 38 6.94 6.17 4.18
N PRO A 39 8.22 6.00 3.81
CA PRO A 39 9.20 7.08 3.92
C PRO A 39 8.86 8.34 3.13
N PHE A 40 8.09 8.20 2.06
CA PHE A 40 7.69 9.30 1.18
C PHE A 40 6.37 9.95 1.60
N LEU A 41 5.64 9.40 2.58
CA LEU A 41 4.35 9.93 3.02
C LEU A 41 4.46 11.13 3.99
N GLY A 42 5.66 11.57 4.35
CA GLY A 42 5.87 12.84 5.07
C GLY A 42 5.08 12.98 6.39
N GLY A 43 4.88 11.88 7.11
CA GLY A 43 4.08 11.86 8.35
C GLY A 43 2.58 11.60 8.16
N ALA A 44 2.07 11.49 6.93
CA ALA A 44 0.73 10.97 6.66
C ALA A 44 0.69 9.42 6.69
N GLY A 45 1.86 8.77 6.65
CA GLY A 45 1.99 7.33 6.73
C GLY A 45 1.89 6.79 8.16
N PRO A 46 1.60 5.48 8.31
CA PRO A 46 1.68 4.82 9.60
C PRO A 46 3.11 4.81 10.14
N TYR A 47 3.26 4.51 11.44
CA TYR A 47 4.58 4.29 12.03
C TYR A 47 5.31 3.14 11.33
N TYR A 48 6.60 3.34 11.06
CA TYR A 48 7.54 2.32 10.61
C TYR A 48 8.89 2.56 11.29
N SER A 49 9.67 1.49 11.47
CA SER A 49 11.03 1.61 11.98
C SER A 49 11.88 2.28 10.92
N PHE A 50 12.25 3.54 11.15
CA PHE A 50 13.14 4.25 10.25
C PHE A 50 14.52 3.57 10.24
N PRO A 51 15.09 3.25 9.08
CA PRO A 51 16.33 2.45 8.98
C PRO A 51 17.61 3.24 9.31
N SER A 52 17.50 4.48 9.79
CA SER A 52 18.66 5.33 10.04
C SER A 52 18.86 5.59 11.53
N ASP A 53 19.53 4.64 12.16
CA ASP A 53 20.20 4.78 13.45
C ASP A 53 21.53 5.56 13.28
N TYR A 54 21.91 5.92 12.04
CA TYR A 54 23.23 6.46 11.67
C TYR A 54 24.40 5.62 12.19
N GLY A 55 24.17 4.31 12.38
CA GLY A 55 25.15 3.37 12.95
C GLY A 55 25.27 3.41 14.47
N ILE A 56 24.42 4.17 15.18
CA ILE A 56 24.41 4.26 16.64
C ILE A 56 23.44 3.21 17.19
N SER A 57 23.91 2.34 18.09
CA SER A 57 23.03 1.36 18.74
C SER A 57 21.95 2.06 19.56
N ARG A 58 20.73 1.51 19.49
CA ARG A 58 19.58 1.95 20.30
C ARG A 58 19.53 1.25 21.67
N ASP A 59 20.38 0.26 21.87
CA ASP A 59 20.44 -0.49 23.12
C ASP A 59 21.09 0.34 24.22
N LEU A 60 20.72 0.02 25.46
CA LEU A 60 21.34 0.64 26.62
C LEU A 60 22.83 0.21 26.67
N PRO A 61 23.79 1.15 26.78
CA PRO A 61 25.20 0.80 26.85
C PRO A 61 25.54 -0.08 28.07
N GLU A 62 26.59 -0.89 27.93
CA GLU A 62 27.05 -1.75 29.01
C GLU A 62 27.45 -0.93 30.26
N GLY A 63 27.01 -1.37 31.44
CA GLY A 63 27.28 -0.70 32.71
C GLY A 63 26.46 0.58 32.96
N CYS A 64 25.55 0.94 32.06
CA CYS A 64 24.67 2.09 32.21
C CYS A 64 23.27 1.68 32.71
N GLU A 65 22.58 2.59 33.41
CA GLU A 65 21.21 2.39 33.89
C GLU A 65 20.35 3.62 33.52
N MET A 66 19.17 3.36 32.96
CA MET A 66 18.18 4.40 32.66
C MET A 66 17.57 4.95 33.96
N LYS A 67 17.79 6.23 34.26
CA LYS A 67 17.22 6.89 35.45
C LYS A 67 15.89 7.59 35.20
N GLN A 68 15.69 8.12 34.00
CA GLN A 68 14.46 8.81 33.61
C GLN A 68 14.21 8.61 32.11
N LEU A 69 12.95 8.41 31.74
CA LEU A 69 12.50 8.30 30.37
C LEU A 69 11.26 9.19 30.18
N GLN A 70 11.24 9.97 29.10
CA GLN A 70 10.04 10.67 28.64
C GLN A 70 9.67 10.16 27.25
N MET A 71 8.46 9.63 27.12
CA MET A 71 7.91 9.21 25.85
C MET A 71 7.02 10.31 25.27
N VAL A 72 7.18 10.60 23.98
CA VAL A 72 6.34 11.53 23.24
C VAL A 72 5.75 10.78 22.05
N GLY A 73 4.43 10.65 22.04
CA GLY A 73 3.67 10.03 20.96
C GLY A 73 2.87 11.08 20.18
N ARG A 74 2.64 10.81 18.90
CA ARG A 74 1.65 11.55 18.10
C ARG A 74 0.26 10.96 18.31
N HIS A 75 -0.76 11.79 18.09
CA HIS A 75 -2.18 11.41 18.07
C HIS A 75 -2.47 10.22 17.12
#